data_AF-A0A1G6JS43-F1
#
_entry.id   AF-A0A1G6JS43-F1
#
_cell.length_a   1.000
_cell.length_b   1.000
_cell.length_c   1.000
_cell.angle_alpha   90.00
_cell.angle_beta   90.00
_cell.angle_gamma   90.00
#
_symmetry.space_group_name_H-M   'P 1'
#
loop_
_entity.id
_entity.type
_entity.pdbx_description
1 polymer ?
#
loop_
_entity_poly.entity_id
_entity_poly.type
_entity_poly.pdbx_seq_one_letter_code
_entity_poly.pdbx_strand_id
1 'polypeptide(L)'
;MYLHGIPFIYLIDQFPILSTEGRKQRKKPRQKEDARHLVQELGFEPIHLLRTSKDYPLVHCLKECLQYGDVVLAFSGVPFPRMQLSRHEWGLPHLDIRDTAWALTTRNDAEYWFRRHLPHLPLLVWEEGYIGARRHHVGSSCAFHTKRQDQSGSR
;
A
#
# COMPACT_ATOMS: atom_id res chain seq x y z
N MET A 1 4.82 13.00 6.59
CA MET A 1 3.93 12.38 5.60
C MET A 1 2.71 11.84 6.31
N TYR A 2 1.67 11.52 5.54
CA TYR A 2 0.41 10.98 6.03
C TYR A 2 0.07 9.71 5.26
N LEU A 3 -0.38 8.67 5.93
CA LEU A 3 -0.60 7.35 5.35
C LEU A 3 -2.04 6.91 5.57
N HIS A 4 -2.65 6.32 4.54
CA HIS A 4 -3.97 5.72 4.60
C HIS A 4 -3.91 4.27 4.13
N GLY A 5 -4.41 3.35 4.95
CA GLY A 5 -4.55 1.94 4.59
C GLY A 5 -5.95 1.64 4.06
N ILE A 6 -6.03 0.99 2.89
CA ILE A 6 -7.30 0.69 2.22
C ILE A 6 -7.23 -0.66 1.49
N PRO A 7 -8.30 -1.48 1.52
CA PRO A 7 -8.42 -2.62 0.62
C PRO A 7 -8.46 -2.17 -0.85
N PHE A 8 -7.66 -2.80 -1.69
CA PHE A 8 -7.50 -2.46 -3.11
C PHE A 8 -8.84 -2.42 -3.87
N ILE A 9 -9.76 -3.33 -3.55
CA ILE A 9 -11.09 -3.34 -4.16
C ILE A 9 -11.87 -2.03 -3.91
N TYR A 10 -11.70 -1.42 -2.73
CA TYR A 10 -12.35 -0.14 -2.41
C TYR A 10 -11.64 1.04 -3.06
N LEU A 11 -10.33 0.95 -3.22
CA LEU A 11 -9.59 1.93 -4.01
C LEU A 11 -10.14 2.01 -5.44
N ILE A 12 -10.33 0.86 -6.09
CA ILE A 12 -10.84 0.79 -7.46
C ILE A 12 -12.26 1.37 -7.54
N ASP A 13 -13.12 0.95 -6.62
CA ASP A 13 -14.55 1.26 -6.61
C ASP A 13 -14.85 2.74 -6.28
N GLN A 14 -13.97 3.40 -5.54
CA GLN A 14 -14.13 4.81 -5.14
C GLN A 14 -13.21 5.78 -5.90
N PHE A 15 -12.39 5.28 -6.83
CA PHE A 15 -11.51 6.18 -7.58
C PHE A 15 -12.33 7.23 -8.37
N PRO A 16 -11.97 8.53 -8.31
CA PRO A 16 -10.76 9.10 -7.71
C PRO A 16 -10.89 9.65 -6.28
N ILE A 17 -12.11 9.70 -5.72
CA ILE A 17 -12.38 10.35 -4.44
C ILE A 17 -12.89 9.30 -3.44
N LEU A 18 -12.10 9.02 -2.41
CA LEU A 18 -12.54 8.22 -1.29
C LEU A 18 -13.59 8.98 -0.47
N SER A 19 -14.63 8.27 -0.07
CA SER A 19 -15.67 8.75 0.84
C SER A 19 -16.18 7.60 1.71
N THR A 20 -16.49 7.92 2.96
CA THR A 20 -17.10 7.00 3.93
C THR A 20 -18.62 6.98 3.84
N GLU A 21 -19.23 7.94 3.13
CA GLU A 21 -20.68 8.05 2.97
C GLU A 21 -21.27 6.79 2.31
N GLY A 22 -22.34 6.25 2.92
CA GLY A 22 -23.12 5.16 2.35
C GLY A 22 -22.58 3.74 2.55
N ARG A 23 -21.41 3.52 3.18
CA ARG A 23 -20.86 2.16 3.37
C ARG A 23 -21.08 1.61 4.79
N LYS A 24 -22.06 0.72 4.92
CA LYS A 24 -22.20 -0.19 6.06
C LYS A 24 -21.17 -1.33 5.94
N GLN A 25 -19.89 -1.07 6.18
CA GLN A 25 -18.91 -2.14 6.29
C GLN A 25 -19.26 -3.09 7.45
N ARG A 26 -18.90 -4.38 7.31
CA ARG A 26 -18.77 -5.30 8.46
C ARG A 26 -17.54 -4.88 9.29
N LYS A 27 -17.67 -3.76 10.01
CA LYS A 27 -16.67 -3.28 10.95
C LYS A 27 -16.54 -4.25 12.13
N LYS A 28 -15.32 -4.46 12.62
CA LYS A 28 -15.10 -5.17 13.89
C LYS A 28 -15.85 -4.42 15.01
N PRO A 29 -16.29 -5.09 16.09
CA PRO A 29 -17.04 -4.44 17.17
C PRO A 29 -16.42 -3.14 17.68
N ARG A 30 -15.08 -3.11 17.88
CA ARG A 30 -14.34 -1.90 18.29
C ARG A 30 -14.40 -0.77 17.26
N GLN A 31 -14.28 -1.10 15.97
CA GLN A 31 -14.40 -0.12 14.87
C GLN A 31 -15.83 0.42 14.74
N LYS A 32 -16.85 -0.35 15.15
CA LYS A 32 -18.24 0.14 15.18
C LYS A 32 -18.47 1.15 16.30
N GLU A 33 -17.90 0.90 17.48
CA GLU A 33 -18.02 1.80 18.62
C GLU A 33 -17.31 3.12 18.34
N ASP A 34 -16.07 3.06 17.87
CA ASP A 34 -15.29 4.23 17.47
C ASP A 34 -15.99 5.04 16.37
N ALA A 35 -16.48 4.38 15.31
CA ALA A 35 -17.23 5.06 14.27
C ALA A 35 -18.55 5.67 14.78
N ARG A 36 -19.21 5.09 15.80
CA ARG A 36 -20.42 5.68 16.39
C ARG A 36 -20.09 6.94 17.19
N HIS A 37 -19.01 6.92 17.96
CA HIS A 37 -18.53 8.09 18.68
C HIS A 37 -18.16 9.22 17.71
N LEU A 38 -17.39 8.90 16.66
CA LEU A 38 -17.00 9.89 15.65
C LEU A 38 -18.19 10.47 14.88
N VAL A 39 -19.17 9.64 14.49
CA VAL A 39 -20.39 10.14 13.85
C VAL A 39 -21.20 11.04 14.79
N GLN A 40 -21.24 10.71 16.08
CA GLN A 40 -21.94 11.55 17.08
C GLN A 40 -21.24 12.89 17.31
N GLU A 41 -19.91 12.92 17.33
CA GLU A 41 -19.15 14.15 17.56
C GLU A 41 -19.00 15.01 16.30
N LEU A 42 -18.85 14.37 15.14
CA LEU A 42 -18.43 15.04 13.89
C LEU A 42 -19.55 15.13 12.85
N GLY A 43 -20.63 14.36 13.02
CA GLY A 43 -21.72 14.24 12.05
C GLY A 43 -21.42 13.30 10.87
N PHE A 44 -20.20 12.76 10.77
CA PHE A 44 -19.79 11.81 9.72
C PHE A 44 -18.67 10.88 10.21
N GLU A 45 -18.41 9.80 9.47
CA GLU A 45 -17.26 8.93 9.71
C GLU A 45 -16.05 9.44 8.91
N PRO A 46 -14.90 9.75 9.53
CA PRO A 46 -13.76 10.26 8.78
C PRO A 46 -12.98 9.17 8.04
N ILE A 47 -12.28 9.57 6.98
CA ILE A 47 -11.16 8.84 6.41
C ILE A 47 -9.94 9.11 7.29
N HIS A 48 -9.35 8.05 7.82
CA HIS A 48 -8.26 8.12 8.80
C HIS A 48 -6.89 8.13 8.11
N LEU A 49 -6.06 9.11 8.42
CA LEU A 49 -4.67 9.23 7.97
C LEU A 49 -3.72 9.25 9.17
N LEU A 50 -2.73 8.35 9.15
CA LEU A 50 -1.65 8.29 10.13
C LEU A 50 -0.50 9.21 9.73
N ARG A 51 -0.14 10.15 10.60
CA ARG A 51 0.97 11.08 10.44
C ARG A 51 2.26 10.48 10.99
N THR A 52 3.26 10.37 10.13
CA THR A 52 4.63 10.02 10.53
C THR A 52 5.25 11.13 11.39
N SER A 53 5.91 10.76 12.48
CA SER A 53 6.70 11.68 13.31
C SER A 53 7.87 10.95 13.97
N LYS A 54 8.72 11.68 14.71
CA LYS A 54 9.92 11.10 15.37
C LYS A 54 9.56 9.99 16.36
N ASP A 55 8.44 10.16 17.05
CA ASP A 55 7.83 9.26 18.03
C ASP A 55 6.86 8.24 17.41
N TYR A 56 6.56 8.36 16.11
CA TYR A 56 5.66 7.48 15.39
C TYR A 56 6.16 7.25 13.95
N PRO A 57 7.19 6.39 13.79
CA PRO A 57 7.97 6.31 12.56
C PRO A 57 7.22 5.61 11.43
N LEU A 58 7.65 5.86 10.19
CA LEU A 58 7.04 5.36 8.96
C LEU A 58 6.74 3.85 8.99
N VAL A 59 7.68 3.03 9.48
CA VAL A 59 7.52 1.57 9.56
C VAL A 59 6.34 1.18 10.46
N HIS A 60 6.11 1.94 11.54
CA HIS A 60 4.98 1.70 12.43
C HIS A 60 3.67 2.07 11.75
N CYS A 61 3.60 3.25 11.11
CA CYS A 61 2.44 3.67 10.34
C CYS A 61 2.09 2.66 9.24
N LEU A 62 3.08 2.16 8.49
CA LEU A 62 2.88 1.14 7.46
C LEU A 62 2.26 -0.14 8.02
N LYS A 63 2.81 -0.64 9.14
CA LYS A 63 2.29 -1.85 9.80
C LYS A 63 0.84 -1.65 10.25
N GLU A 64 0.51 -0.50 10.80
CA GLU A 64 -0.86 -0.21 11.21
C GLU A 64 -1.80 -0.07 10.01
N CYS A 65 -1.42 0.70 8.98
CA CYS A 65 -2.22 0.84 7.77
C CYS A 65 -2.51 -0.51 7.09
N LEU A 66 -1.53 -1.41 7.04
CA LEU A 66 -1.68 -2.76 6.48
C LEU A 66 -2.61 -3.68 7.28
N GLN A 67 -3.01 -3.31 8.51
CA GLN A 67 -4.06 -4.04 9.24
C GLN A 67 -5.47 -3.76 8.69
N TYR A 68 -5.64 -2.67 7.94
CA TYR A 68 -6.93 -2.24 7.39
C TYR A 68 -7.11 -2.63 5.92
N GLY A 69 -6.02 -2.89 5.19
CA GLY A 69 -6.07 -3.24 3.78
C GLY A 69 -4.72 -3.67 3.22
N ASP A 70 -4.72 -3.98 1.93
CA ASP A 70 -3.55 -4.45 1.18
C ASP A 70 -2.88 -3.35 0.34
N VAL A 71 -3.39 -2.11 0.42
CA VAL A 71 -2.79 -0.92 -0.16
C VAL A 71 -2.59 0.16 0.89
N VAL A 72 -1.46 0.85 0.81
CA VAL A 72 -1.18 2.07 1.56
C VAL A 72 -0.94 3.22 0.59
N LEU A 73 -1.68 4.31 0.76
CA LEU A 73 -1.49 5.56 0.03
C LEU A 73 -0.77 6.55 0.94
N ALA A 74 0.27 7.21 0.43
CA ALA A 74 1.01 8.22 1.15
C ALA A 74 0.82 9.60 0.55
N PHE A 75 0.61 10.59 1.42
CA PHE A 75 0.36 11.97 1.07
C PHE A 75 1.43 12.88 1.71
N SER A 76 1.84 13.91 0.97
CA SER A 76 2.78 14.93 1.44
C SER A 76 2.16 15.84 2.50
N GLY A 77 0.85 16.10 2.38
CA GLY A 77 0.05 16.89 3.30
C GLY A 77 -1.35 16.32 3.50
N VAL A 78 -2.15 17.01 4.31
CA VAL A 78 -3.57 16.68 4.54
C VAL A 78 -4.41 17.84 4.04
N PRO A 79 -5.31 17.64 3.06
CA PRO A 79 -6.16 18.73 2.55
C PRO A 79 -7.17 19.21 3.61
N PHE A 80 -7.77 20.36 3.39
CA PHE A 80 -8.92 20.83 4.19
C PHE A 80 -10.24 20.41 3.52
N PRO A 81 -11.31 20.17 4.29
CA PRO A 81 -11.39 20.21 5.75
C PRO A 81 -10.73 18.98 6.39
N ARG A 82 -10.01 19.20 7.51
CA ARG A 82 -9.34 18.14 8.27
C ARG A 82 -9.55 18.33 9.76
N MET A 83 -9.56 17.23 10.47
CA MET A 83 -9.65 17.21 11.92
C MET A 83 -8.56 16.34 12.51
N GLN A 84 -8.00 16.75 13.64
CA GLN A 84 -7.07 15.90 14.37
C GLN A 84 -7.86 14.99 15.32
N LEU A 85 -7.80 13.68 15.09
CA LEU A 85 -8.49 12.68 15.91
C LEU A 85 -7.63 12.22 17.08
N SER A 86 -6.31 12.17 16.87
CA SER A 86 -5.32 11.86 17.91
C SER A 86 -3.98 12.54 17.62
N ARG A 87 -2.97 12.31 18.46
CA ARG A 87 -1.61 12.85 18.27
C ARG A 87 -1.02 12.52 16.89
N HIS A 88 -1.34 11.35 16.36
CA HIS A 88 -0.81 10.84 15.10
C HIS A 88 -1.87 10.62 14.03
N GLU A 89 -3.12 10.99 14.27
CA GLU A 89 -4.22 10.63 13.39
C GLU A 89 -5.05 11.84 12.99
N TRP A 90 -5.36 11.89 11.70
CA TRP A 90 -6.16 12.94 11.08
C TRP A 90 -7.34 12.34 10.35
N GLY A 91 -8.50 12.97 10.51
CA GLY A 91 -9.75 12.61 9.84
C GLY A 91 -10.10 13.60 8.74
N LEU A 92 -10.61 13.09 7.62
CA LEU A 92 -11.13 13.88 6.51
C LEU A 92 -12.48 13.31 6.04
N PRO A 93 -13.41 14.14 5.55
CA PRO A 93 -14.66 13.63 4.96
C PRO A 93 -14.42 12.95 3.61
N HIS A 94 -13.49 13.49 2.82
CA HIS A 94 -13.15 13.00 1.49
C HIS A 94 -11.63 13.07 1.28
N LEU A 95 -11.11 12.20 0.42
CA LEU A 95 -9.70 12.16 0.07
C LEU A 95 -9.53 11.92 -1.43
N ASP A 96 -8.87 12.84 -2.11
CA ASP A 96 -8.52 12.68 -3.54
C ASP A 96 -7.27 11.82 -3.66
N ILE A 97 -7.43 10.64 -4.27
CA ILE A 97 -6.34 9.68 -4.45
C ILE A 97 -5.29 10.21 -5.44
N ARG A 98 -5.64 11.14 -6.32
CA ARG A 98 -4.71 11.66 -7.33
C ARG A 98 -3.57 12.48 -6.71
N ASP A 99 -3.77 12.99 -5.49
CA ASP A 99 -2.76 13.72 -4.72
C ASP A 99 -1.80 12.80 -3.95
N THR A 100 -1.88 11.49 -4.17
CA THR A 100 -0.97 10.51 -3.57
C THR A 100 0.46 10.76 -4.07
N ALA A 101 1.41 10.81 -3.14
CA ALA A 101 2.84 10.99 -3.43
C ALA A 101 3.54 9.68 -3.77
N TRP A 102 3.13 8.57 -3.15
CA TRP A 102 3.52 7.20 -3.49
C TRP A 102 2.52 6.20 -2.92
N ALA A 103 2.47 5.00 -3.49
CA ALA A 103 1.66 3.90 -2.98
C ALA A 103 2.53 2.69 -2.65
N LEU A 104 2.06 1.89 -1.69
CA LEU A 104 2.59 0.57 -1.37
C LEU A 104 1.46 -0.45 -1.47
N THR A 105 1.71 -1.62 -2.04
CA THR A 105 0.74 -2.71 -2.16
C THR A 105 1.39 -4.04 -1.81
N THR A 106 0.65 -4.92 -1.12
CA THR A 106 1.05 -6.33 -0.95
C THR A 106 0.49 -7.22 -2.06
N ARG A 107 -0.32 -6.65 -2.98
CA ARG A 107 -0.88 -7.37 -4.12
C ARG A 107 -0.05 -7.20 -5.38
N ASN A 108 0.21 -8.31 -6.07
CA ASN A 108 0.89 -8.32 -7.36
C ASN A 108 -0.03 -7.85 -8.51
N ASP A 109 -1.33 -8.08 -8.43
CA ASP A 109 -2.29 -7.71 -9.49
C ASP A 109 -2.67 -6.21 -9.50
N ALA A 110 -2.33 -5.48 -8.43
CA ALA A 110 -2.65 -4.06 -8.32
C ALA A 110 -1.84 -3.17 -9.28
N GLU A 111 -0.66 -3.63 -9.69
CA GLU A 111 0.28 -2.86 -10.51
C GLU A 111 -0.36 -2.37 -11.82
N TYR A 112 -1.07 -3.23 -12.53
CA TYR A 112 -1.71 -2.88 -13.79
C TYR A 112 -2.71 -1.72 -13.62
N TRP A 113 -3.50 -1.76 -12.53
CA TRP A 113 -4.47 -0.72 -12.25
C TRP A 113 -3.80 0.62 -11.94
N PHE A 114 -2.77 0.62 -11.09
CA PHE A 114 -2.01 1.82 -10.75
C PHE A 114 -1.35 2.43 -11.98
N ARG A 115 -0.67 1.62 -12.80
CA ARG A 115 -0.05 2.09 -14.05
C ARG A 115 -1.06 2.72 -15.01
N ARG A 116 -2.31 2.22 -15.03
CA ARG A 116 -3.37 2.75 -15.89
C ARG A 116 -3.99 4.05 -15.38
N HIS A 117 -4.24 4.17 -14.07
CA HIS A 117 -5.01 5.28 -13.50
C HIS A 117 -4.14 6.36 -12.85
N LEU A 118 -2.93 6.01 -12.42
CA LEU A 118 -1.96 6.86 -11.74
C LEU A 118 -0.55 6.59 -12.31
N PRO A 119 -0.32 6.81 -13.63
CA PRO A 119 0.91 6.38 -14.32
C PRO A 119 2.21 7.00 -13.78
N HIS A 120 2.10 8.14 -13.09
CA HIS A 120 3.24 8.85 -12.53
C HIS A 120 3.52 8.49 -11.07
N LEU A 121 2.66 7.68 -10.45
CA LEU A 121 2.75 7.38 -9.03
C LEU A 121 3.83 6.33 -8.77
N PRO A 122 4.85 6.60 -7.93
CA PRO A 122 5.76 5.57 -7.46
C PRO A 122 4.98 4.49 -6.71
N LEU A 123 5.07 3.26 -7.20
CA LEU A 123 4.42 2.09 -6.60
C LEU A 123 5.48 1.14 -6.03
N LEU A 124 5.37 0.84 -4.74
CA LEU A 124 6.18 -0.14 -4.03
C LEU A 124 5.37 -1.43 -3.88
N VAL A 125 5.91 -2.56 -4.31
CA VAL A 125 5.30 -3.88 -4.08
C VAL A 125 6.01 -4.53 -2.89
N TRP A 126 5.26 -4.85 -1.84
CA TRP A 126 5.77 -5.56 -0.67
C TRP A 126 5.66 -7.06 -0.92
N GLU A 127 6.80 -7.71 -1.15
CA GLU A 127 6.90 -9.16 -1.21
C GLU A 127 7.19 -9.71 0.19
N GLU A 128 6.20 -10.35 0.80
CA GLU A 128 6.39 -11.05 2.08
C GLU A 128 7.19 -12.35 1.82
N GLY A 129 8.52 -12.25 1.76
CA GLY A 129 9.37 -13.39 1.41
C GLY A 129 10.89 -13.26 1.54
N TYR A 130 11.45 -12.09 1.88
CA TYR A 130 12.92 -11.89 1.94
C TYR A 130 13.54 -11.87 3.34
N ILE A 131 12.91 -12.51 4.33
CA ILE A 131 13.55 -12.85 5.61
C ILE A 131 13.68 -14.37 5.69
N GLY A 132 14.70 -14.92 5.02
CA GLY A 132 15.14 -16.31 5.25
C GLY A 132 15.20 -17.25 4.05
N ALA A 133 15.92 -16.91 2.97
CA ALA A 133 16.39 -17.91 2.00
C ALA A 133 17.60 -17.46 1.16
N ARG A 134 18.67 -16.95 1.80
CA ARG A 134 20.01 -17.14 1.22
C ARG A 134 20.60 -18.43 1.77
N ARG A 135 20.19 -19.57 1.22
CA ARG A 135 21.11 -20.71 1.13
C ARG A 135 21.87 -20.52 -0.16
N HIS A 136 23.15 -20.18 -0.01
CA HIS A 136 24.15 -20.37 -1.03
C HIS A 136 23.98 -21.76 -1.65
N HIS A 137 23.58 -21.82 -2.92
CA HIS A 137 24.05 -22.88 -3.78
C HIS A 137 25.20 -22.30 -4.59
N VAL A 138 26.41 -22.57 -4.10
CA VAL A 138 27.62 -22.55 -4.89
C VAL A 138 27.42 -23.58 -5.99
N GLY A 139 27.13 -23.09 -7.19
CA GLY A 139 27.09 -23.85 -8.43
C GLY A 139 28.04 -23.20 -9.42
N SER A 140 29.33 -23.28 -9.09
CA SER A 140 30.43 -23.01 -10.00
C SER A 140 30.24 -23.82 -11.28
N SER A 141 30.20 -23.16 -12.45
CA SER A 141 30.92 -23.63 -13.64
C SER A 141 30.86 -22.56 -14.73
N CYS A 142 31.97 -21.83 -14.85
CA CYS A 142 32.43 -21.34 -16.14
C CYS A 142 32.97 -22.53 -16.95
N ALA A 143 32.50 -22.68 -18.20
CA ALA A 143 33.21 -23.28 -19.34
C ALA A 143 32.34 -22.95 -20.58
N PHE A 144 32.70 -22.13 -21.57
CA PHE A 144 33.92 -22.07 -22.38
C PHE A 144 34.53 -23.46 -22.62
N HIS A 145 34.14 -24.15 -23.69
CA HIS A 145 35.00 -24.39 -24.86
C HIS A 145 34.35 -25.23 -25.97
N THR A 146 34.52 -24.74 -27.21
CA THR A 146 34.77 -25.44 -28.49
C THR A 146 33.81 -26.49 -29.06
N LYS A 147 33.29 -26.14 -30.25
CA LYS A 147 32.85 -27.06 -31.32
C LYS A 147 33.97 -28.03 -31.69
N ARG A 148 33.70 -29.34 -31.66
CA ARG A 148 34.49 -30.36 -32.37
C ARG A 148 33.94 -30.52 -33.79
N GLN A 149 34.83 -30.40 -34.77
CA GLN A 149 34.66 -30.94 -36.12
C GLN A 149 34.96 -32.43 -36.06
N ASP A 150 34.04 -33.28 -36.53
CA ASP A 150 34.32 -34.67 -36.84
C ASP A 150 34.85 -34.74 -38.28
N GLN A 151 36.12 -35.10 -38.41
CA GLN A 151 36.68 -35.61 -39.66
C GLN A 151 36.45 -37.13 -39.68
N SER A 152 35.63 -37.58 -40.63
CA SER A 152 35.56 -38.96 -41.06
C SER A 152 36.70 -39.25 -42.03
N GLY A 153 37.72 -39.98 -41.55
CA GLY A 153 38.77 -40.58 -42.37
C GLY A 153 38.50 -42.07 -42.57
N SER A 154 38.32 -42.49 -43.82
CA SER A 154 38.41 -43.89 -44.26
C SER A 154 39.11 -43.94 -45.61
N ARG A 155 40.40 -44.27 -45.60
CA ARG A 155 41.06 -45.30 -46.43
C ARG A 155 42.56 -45.35 -46.13
#